data_AF-A0A7S3AF76-F1
#
_entry.id   AF-A0A7S3AF76-F1
#
_cell.length_a   1.000
_cell.length_b   1.000
_cell.length_c   1.000
_cell.angle_alpha   90.00
_cell.angle_beta   90.00
_cell.angle_gamma   90.00
#
_symmetry.space_group_name_H-M   'P 1'
#
loop_
_entity.id
_entity.type
_entity.pdbx_description
1 polymer ?
#
loop_
_entity_poly.entity_id
_entity_poly.type
_entity_poly.pdbx_seq_one_letter_code
_entity_poly.pdbx_strand_id
1 'polypeptide(L)'
;GARAGPGATPVEAPKPAAFSESEVFGELPEGEVDADTFDSFQWLEATLQPHQVLGVNWLLHAYRNGINGILADEMGLGKTIQTIAFLGLLKHQCGLKGPSLVVAPLSVLT
;
A
#
# COMPACT_ATOMS: atom_id res chain seq x y z
N GLY A 1 -50.18 -38.61 3.32
CA GLY A 1 -49.67 -37.56 4.22
C GLY A 1 -48.23 -37.29 3.88
N ALA A 2 -47.92 -36.10 3.35
CA ALA A 2 -46.56 -35.62 3.17
C ALA A 2 -46.56 -34.16 3.65
N ARG A 3 -45.88 -33.89 4.77
CA ARG A 3 -45.74 -32.55 5.36
C ARG A 3 -44.67 -31.78 4.58
N ALA A 4 -45.04 -30.61 4.06
CA ALA A 4 -44.09 -29.62 3.59
C ALA A 4 -43.29 -29.06 4.79
N GLY A 5 -41.96 -29.13 4.73
CA GLY A 5 -41.07 -28.48 5.69
C GLY A 5 -41.05 -26.96 5.52
N PRO A 6 -40.71 -26.18 6.55
CA PRO A 6 -40.74 -24.72 6.50
C PRO A 6 -39.67 -24.20 5.54
N GLY A 7 -40.06 -23.21 4.73
CA GLY A 7 -39.19 -22.57 3.74
C GLY A 7 -37.94 -21.96 4.38
N ALA A 8 -36.78 -22.42 3.93
CA ALA A 8 -35.53 -21.73 4.19
C ALA A 8 -35.58 -20.37 3.46
N THR A 9 -35.67 -19.29 4.23
CA THR A 9 -35.39 -17.95 3.70
C THR A 9 -33.95 -17.93 3.22
N PRO A 10 -33.65 -17.40 2.02
CA PRO A 10 -32.27 -17.23 1.58
C PRO A 10 -31.51 -16.38 2.61
N VAL A 11 -30.46 -16.95 3.20
CA VAL A 11 -29.53 -16.17 4.02
C VAL A 11 -28.76 -15.28 3.06
N GLU A 12 -29.15 -14.02 2.98
CA GLU A 12 -28.44 -13.02 2.19
C GLU A 12 -27.02 -12.91 2.73
N ALA A 13 -26.03 -13.23 1.89
CA ALA A 13 -24.62 -13.08 2.25
C ALA A 13 -24.38 -11.61 2.63
N PRO A 14 -23.64 -11.32 3.71
CA PRO A 14 -23.33 -9.95 4.07
C PRO A 14 -22.63 -9.30 2.87
N LYS A 15 -23.28 -8.28 2.30
CA LYS A 15 -22.71 -7.45 1.24
C LYS A 15 -21.37 -6.93 1.77
N PRO A 16 -20.24 -7.13 1.06
CA PRO A 16 -18.96 -6.65 1.55
C PRO A 16 -19.10 -5.15 1.82
N ALA A 17 -18.74 -4.72 3.04
CA ALA A 17 -18.73 -3.31 3.38
C ALA A 17 -17.87 -2.59 2.35
N ALA A 18 -18.48 -1.68 1.59
CA ALA A 18 -17.73 -0.83 0.68
C ALA A 18 -16.80 0.03 1.54
N PHE A 19 -15.50 -0.16 1.41
CA PHE A 19 -14.52 0.71 2.06
C PHE A 19 -14.65 2.12 1.48
N SER A 20 -14.73 3.14 2.34
CA SER A 20 -14.76 4.52 1.86
C SER A 20 -13.41 4.91 1.25
N GLU A 21 -13.38 5.78 0.26
CA GLU A 21 -12.12 6.22 -0.39
C GLU A 21 -11.11 6.75 0.63
N SER A 22 -11.55 7.47 1.65
CA SER A 22 -10.68 7.94 2.74
C SER A 22 -10.08 6.80 3.57
N GLU A 23 -10.81 5.71 3.78
CA GLU A 23 -10.28 4.50 4.46
C GLU A 23 -9.33 3.70 3.57
N VAL A 24 -9.49 3.81 2.26
CA VAL A 24 -8.67 3.13 1.24
C VAL A 24 -7.40 3.93 0.92
N PHE A 25 -7.44 5.26 0.97
CA PHE A 25 -6.33 6.10 0.54
C PHE A 25 -5.53 6.72 1.69
N GLY A 26 -6.11 6.87 2.88
CA GLY A 26 -5.44 7.47 4.04
C GLY A 26 -5.21 8.98 3.90
N GLU A 27 -4.68 9.62 4.95
CA GLU A 27 -4.29 11.04 4.94
C GLU A 27 -2.84 11.16 4.49
N LEU A 28 -2.60 11.70 3.30
CA LEU A 28 -1.25 11.80 2.73
C LEU A 28 -0.53 13.04 3.29
N PRO A 29 0.79 12.98 3.53
CA PRO A 29 1.52 14.14 4.02
C PRO A 29 1.42 15.30 3.03
N GLU A 30 1.48 16.54 3.51
CA GLU A 30 1.53 17.70 2.62
C GLU A 30 2.94 17.82 2.02
N GLY A 31 3.04 17.81 0.69
CA GLY A 31 4.32 18.02 -0.01
C GLY A 31 5.20 16.77 -0.17
N GLU A 32 6.49 16.99 -0.40
CA GLU A 32 7.50 15.93 -0.52
C GLU A 32 8.09 15.60 0.85
N VAL A 33 8.52 14.35 1.01
CA VAL A 33 9.23 13.90 2.20
C VAL A 33 10.73 13.89 1.89
N ASP A 34 11.50 14.63 2.67
CA ASP A 34 12.96 14.71 2.50
C ASP A 34 13.70 13.53 3.14
N ALA A 35 15.00 13.42 2.85
CA ALA A 35 15.84 12.34 3.33
C ALA A 35 15.92 12.31 4.87
N ASP A 36 16.05 13.48 5.51
CA ASP A 36 16.14 13.60 6.96
C ASP A 36 14.86 13.09 7.65
N THR A 37 13.70 13.34 7.04
CA THR A 37 12.43 12.81 7.52
C THR A 37 12.38 11.29 7.40
N PHE A 38 12.87 10.69 6.30
CA PHE A 38 12.97 9.23 6.19
C PHE A 38 13.92 8.64 7.24
N ASP A 39 15.06 9.28 7.49
CA ASP A 39 16.02 8.84 8.51
C ASP A 39 15.45 8.93 9.95
N SER A 40 14.45 9.79 10.17
CA SER A 40 13.74 9.87 11.45
C SER A 40 12.77 8.71 11.70
N PHE A 41 12.42 7.94 10.67
CA PHE A 41 11.42 6.87 10.79
C PHE A 41 12.01 5.63 11.45
N GLN A 42 11.57 5.36 12.68
CA GLN A 42 12.00 4.19 13.45
C GLN A 42 11.65 2.83 12.80
N TRP A 43 10.66 2.81 11.89
CA TRP A 43 10.23 1.60 11.19
C TRP A 43 11.04 1.32 9.91
N LEU A 44 11.87 2.26 9.47
CA LEU A 44 12.73 2.11 8.30
C LEU A 44 14.18 1.90 8.75
N GLU A 45 14.62 0.65 8.77
CA GLU A 45 16.00 0.29 9.13
C GLU A 45 16.98 0.49 7.95
N ALA A 46 16.84 1.61 7.21
CA ALA A 46 17.69 1.95 6.07
C ALA A 46 17.69 3.45 5.78
N THR A 47 18.84 4.00 5.39
CA THR A 47 18.95 5.38 4.87
C THR A 47 18.79 5.36 3.35
N LEU A 48 17.82 6.13 2.86
CA LEU A 48 17.55 6.24 1.43
C LEU A 48 18.57 7.16 0.74
N GLN A 49 19.04 6.73 -0.43
CA GLN A 49 19.85 7.59 -1.30
C GLN A 49 18.97 8.68 -1.94
N PRO A 50 19.53 9.83 -2.37
CA PRO A 50 18.75 10.93 -2.93
C PRO A 50 17.84 10.53 -4.11
N HIS A 51 18.31 9.64 -5.00
CA HIS A 51 17.49 9.14 -6.11
C HIS A 51 16.34 8.23 -5.64
N GLN A 52 16.51 7.53 -4.51
CA GLN A 52 15.47 6.69 -3.92
C GLN A 52 14.40 7.56 -3.27
N VAL A 53 14.78 8.63 -2.57
CA VAL A 53 13.83 9.61 -2.01
C VAL A 53 12.99 10.23 -3.13
N LEU A 54 13.61 10.61 -4.24
CA LEU A 54 12.89 11.08 -5.43
C LEU A 54 11.90 10.04 -5.96
N GLY A 55 12.30 8.78 -6.07
CA GLY A 55 11.43 7.70 -6.53
C GLY A 55 10.24 7.45 -5.61
N VAL A 56 10.43 7.51 -4.29
CA VAL A 56 9.34 7.38 -3.30
C VAL A 56 8.39 8.57 -3.39
N ASN A 57 8.89 9.79 -3.50
CA ASN A 57 8.04 10.98 -3.68
C ASN A 57 7.25 10.94 -4.99
N TRP A 58 7.84 10.40 -6.06
CA TRP A 58 7.14 10.17 -7.33
C TRP A 58 5.99 9.16 -7.18
N LEU A 59 6.22 8.04 -6.47
CA LEU A 59 5.17 7.07 -6.16
C LEU A 59 4.06 7.68 -5.30
N LEU A 60 4.43 8.50 -4.32
CA LEU A 60 3.49 9.21 -3.46
C LEU A 60 2.63 10.20 -4.26
N HIS A 61 3.23 10.92 -5.20
CA HIS A 61 2.50 11.80 -6.11
C HIS A 61 1.54 11.00 -7.02
N ALA A 62 1.98 9.88 -7.59
CA ALA A 62 1.11 9.01 -8.40
C ALA A 62 -0.10 8.52 -7.59
N TYR A 63 0.14 8.05 -6.36
CA TYR A 63 -0.89 7.60 -5.43
C TYR A 63 -1.88 8.71 -5.06
N ARG A 64 -1.40 9.92 -4.74
CA ARG A 64 -2.24 11.10 -4.47
C ARG A 64 -3.22 11.41 -5.60
N ASN A 65 -2.80 11.17 -6.84
CA ASN A 65 -3.61 11.44 -8.03
C ASN A 65 -4.46 10.24 -8.47
N GLY A 66 -4.43 9.11 -7.74
CA GLY A 66 -5.14 7.89 -8.12
C GLY A 66 -4.58 7.23 -9.39
N ILE A 67 -3.31 7.47 -9.71
CA ILE A 67 -2.64 6.94 -10.89
C ILE A 67 -1.69 5.81 -10.49
N ASN A 68 -1.67 4.74 -11.26
CA ASN A 68 -0.73 3.64 -11.07
C ASN A 68 0.67 4.02 -11.61
N GLY A 69 1.71 3.68 -10.85
CA GLY A 69 3.11 3.93 -11.23
C GLY A 69 3.85 2.68 -11.68
N ILE A 70 4.77 2.83 -12.63
CA ILE A 70 5.76 1.82 -13.00
C ILE A 70 7.14 2.34 -12.57
N LEU A 71 7.74 1.71 -11.55
CA LEU A 71 9.11 2.03 -11.14
C LEU A 71 10.10 1.22 -11.98
N ALA A 72 10.65 1.85 -13.02
CA ALA A 72 11.50 1.21 -14.03
C ALA A 72 12.98 1.62 -13.95
N ASP A 73 13.47 1.94 -12.74
CA ASP A 73 14.89 2.24 -12.53
C ASP A 73 15.79 1.09 -12.99
N GLU A 74 17.05 1.40 -13.29
CA GLU A 74 18.07 0.39 -13.61
C GLU A 74 18.19 -0.67 -12.49
N MET A 75 18.58 -1.89 -12.87
CA MET A 75 18.76 -2.98 -11.93
C MET A 75 19.88 -2.63 -10.93
N GLY A 76 19.64 -2.89 -9.65
CA GLY A 76 20.61 -2.55 -8.59
C GLY A 76 20.39 -1.20 -7.89
N LEU A 77 19.53 -0.31 -8.40
CA LEU A 77 19.28 1.00 -7.77
C LEU A 77 18.38 0.96 -6.51
N GLY A 78 17.95 -0.23 -6.09
CA GLY A 78 17.17 -0.40 -4.86
C GLY A 78 15.67 -0.15 -5.01
N LYS A 79 15.05 -0.57 -6.12
CA LYS A 79 13.58 -0.49 -6.30
C LYS A 79 12.79 -1.14 -5.15
N THR A 80 13.32 -2.23 -4.58
CA THR A 80 12.70 -2.91 -3.44
C THR A 80 12.65 -2.01 -2.21
N ILE A 81 13.75 -1.33 -1.86
CA ILE A 81 13.76 -0.44 -0.69
C ILE A 81 12.87 0.79 -0.90
N GLN A 82 12.82 1.33 -2.12
CA GLN A 82 11.86 2.39 -2.47
C GLN A 82 10.40 1.93 -2.27
N THR A 83 10.08 0.72 -2.72
CA THR A 83 8.72 0.15 -2.56
C THR A 83 8.39 -0.08 -1.09
N ILE A 84 9.33 -0.58 -0.29
CA ILE A 84 9.16 -0.77 1.16
C ILE A 84 8.93 0.57 1.85
N ALA A 85 9.74 1.59 1.55
CA ALA A 85 9.61 2.92 2.13
C ALA A 85 8.24 3.55 1.77
N PHE A 86 7.80 3.41 0.51
CA PHE A 86 6.48 3.87 0.07
C PHE A 86 5.34 3.18 0.83
N LEU A 87 5.34 1.84 0.93
CA LEU A 87 4.30 1.11 1.65
C LEU A 87 4.31 1.40 3.15
N GLY A 88 5.51 1.52 3.74
CA GLY A 88 5.70 1.91 5.13
C GLY A 88 5.11 3.29 5.40
N LEU A 89 5.32 4.25 4.48
CA LEU A 89 4.78 5.60 4.57
C LEU A 89 3.24 5.61 4.54
N LEU A 90 2.64 4.84 3.63
CA LEU A 90 1.19 4.70 3.58
C LEU A 90 0.62 4.09 4.87
N LYS A 91 1.29 3.07 5.41
CA LYS A 91 0.84 2.36 6.60
C LYS A 91 0.99 3.17 7.89
N HIS A 92 2.17 3.75 8.11
CA HIS A 92 2.54 4.35 9.41
C HIS A 92 2.22 5.84 9.49
N GLN A 93 2.31 6.58 8.38
CA GLN A 93 2.04 8.02 8.36
C GLN A 93 0.65 8.33 7.82
N CYS A 94 0.18 7.58 6.82
CA CYS A 94 -1.11 7.87 6.18
C CYS A 94 -2.29 7.08 6.76
N GLY A 95 -2.02 6.16 7.69
CA GLY A 95 -3.04 5.38 8.37
C GLY A 95 -3.77 4.38 7.46
N LEU A 96 -3.14 3.94 6.37
CA LEU A 96 -3.69 2.92 5.48
C LEU A 96 -3.91 1.60 6.24
N LYS A 97 -5.16 1.17 6.37
CA LYS A 97 -5.54 -0.03 7.16
C LYS A 97 -5.65 -1.32 6.33
N GLY A 98 -5.55 -1.21 5.00
CA GLY A 98 -5.71 -2.34 4.08
C GLY A 98 -4.45 -3.21 3.95
N PRO A 99 -4.60 -4.50 3.61
CA PRO A 99 -3.46 -5.36 3.30
C PRO A 99 -2.78 -4.95 1.99
N SER A 100 -1.45 -4.99 1.95
CA SER A 100 -0.67 -4.87 0.72
C SER A 100 -0.28 -6.26 0.20
N LEU A 101 -0.41 -6.49 -1.12
CA LEU A 101 0.02 -7.73 -1.77
C LEU A 101 1.28 -7.45 -2.60
N VAL A 102 2.39 -8.12 -2.26
CA VAL A 102 3.62 -8.10 -3.05
C VAL A 102 3.77 -9.44 -3.74
N VAL A 103 3.91 -9.41 -5.07
CA VAL A 103 4.13 -10.61 -5.88
C VAL A 103 5.53 -10.53 -6.48
N ALA A 104 6.32 -11.58 -6.26
CA ALA A 104 7.66 -11.70 -6.80
C ALA A 104 7.94 -13.14 -7.23
N PRO A 105 8.92 -13.38 -8.13
CA PRO A 105 9.37 -14.73 -8.44
C PRO A 105 9.81 -15.49 -7.19
N LEU A 106 9.60 -16.81 -7.15
CA LEU A 106 9.96 -17.62 -5.98
C LEU A 106 11.46 -17.53 -5.62
N SER A 107 12.31 -17.34 -6.62
CA SER A 107 13.77 -17.27 -6.45
C SER A 107 14.26 -16.09 -5.61
N VAL A 108 13.42 -15.10 -5.29
CA VAL A 108 13.78 -13.95 -4.47
C VAL A 108 13.12 -13.96 -3.08
N LEU A 109 12.40 -15.04 -2.73
CA LEU A 109 11.70 -15.21 -1.45
C LEU A 109 12.38 -16.19 -0.48
N THR A 110 13.50 -16.79 -0.92
CA THR A 110 14.31 -17.74 -0.15
C THR A 110 15.44 -17.04 0.58
#